data_AF-A0A925FQA3-F1
#
_entry.id   AF-A0A925FQA3-F1
#
_cell.length_a   1.000
_cell.length_b   1.000
_cell.length_c   1.000
_cell.angle_alpha   90.00
_cell.angle_beta   90.00
_cell.angle_gamma   90.00
#
_symmetry.space_group_name_H-M   'P 1'
#
loop_
_entity.id
_entity.type
_entity.pdbx_description
1 polymer ?
#
loop_
_entity_poly.entity_id
_entity_poly.type
_entity_poly.pdbx_seq_one_letter_code
_entity_poly.pdbx_strand_id
1 'polypeptide(L)'
;MQNENPKINGQYQTMIVLWAALLMSQLIFILLIFLTRPQLFTLDFSQHFFGNSMAQILGFALAAITVVILSFAFRKKFNERAVQEQNPALVQSGLIIACALCEASSLFGLALAFAFDYQYFFFWFALGITGILLHFPRKDALLAASYKKHSAVD
;
A
#
# COMPACT_ATOMS: atom_id res chain seq x y z
N MET A 1 -22.53 21.65 13.75
CA MET A 1 -21.08 21.47 13.52
C MET A 1 -20.44 21.23 14.87
N GLN A 2 -20.23 19.96 15.25
CA GLN A 2 -19.57 19.61 16.51
C GLN A 2 -18.12 20.08 16.44
N ASN A 3 -17.63 20.74 17.49
CA ASN A 3 -16.22 21.15 17.64
C ASN A 3 -15.34 19.89 17.54
N GLU A 4 -14.80 19.64 16.36
CA GLU A 4 -13.88 18.53 16.13
C GLU A 4 -12.62 18.73 16.99
N ASN A 5 -12.24 17.70 17.73
CA ASN A 5 -11.07 17.76 18.60
C ASN A 5 -9.82 18.04 17.74
N PRO A 6 -9.07 19.13 17.99
CA PRO A 6 -7.90 19.52 17.18
C PRO A 6 -6.86 18.39 17.06
N LYS A 7 -6.82 17.48 18.04
CA LYS A 7 -5.96 16.29 18.03
C LYS A 7 -6.30 15.30 16.90
N ILE A 8 -7.58 15.07 16.62
CA ILE A 8 -8.02 14.13 15.58
C ILE A 8 -7.70 14.68 14.19
N ASN A 9 -7.86 15.99 14.00
CA ASN A 9 -7.51 16.65 12.74
C ASN A 9 -6.00 16.56 12.44
N GLY A 10 -5.15 16.74 13.45
CA GLY A 10 -3.70 16.55 13.29
C GLY A 10 -3.30 15.11 12.95
N GLN A 11 -3.95 14.11 13.56
CA GLN A 11 -3.73 12.69 13.23
C GLN A 11 -4.16 12.36 11.80
N TYR A 12 -5.32 12.88 11.37
CA TYR A 12 -5.81 12.70 10.01
C TYR A 12 -4.86 13.32 8.97
N GLN A 13 -4.39 14.55 9.20
CA GLN A 13 -3.40 15.20 8.35
C GLN A 13 -2.10 14.39 8.25
N THR A 14 -1.64 13.85 9.38
CA THR A 14 -0.45 12.98 9.41
C THR A 14 -0.68 11.72 8.56
N MET A 15 -1.85 11.08 8.65
CA MET A 15 -2.18 9.93 7.82
C MET A 15 -2.21 10.25 6.32
N ILE A 16 -2.74 11.42 5.94
CA ILE A 16 -2.73 11.90 4.54
C ILE A 16 -1.29 12.09 4.04
N VAL A 17 -0.44 12.75 4.83
CA VAL A 17 0.97 12.97 4.46
C VAL A 17 1.71 11.64 4.29
N LEU A 18 1.53 10.70 5.22
CA LEU A 18 2.17 9.38 5.14
C LEU A 18 1.68 8.58 3.94
N TRP A 19 0.36 8.58 3.69
CA TRP A 19 -0.22 7.93 2.53
C TRP A 19 0.33 8.52 1.21
N ALA A 20 0.39 9.84 1.12
CA ALA A 20 0.93 10.53 -0.05
C ALA A 20 2.44 10.24 -0.24
N ALA A 21 3.22 10.20 0.85
CA ALA A 21 4.64 9.85 0.80
C ALA A 21 4.86 8.42 0.27
N LEU A 22 4.07 7.45 0.73
CA LEU A 22 4.13 6.06 0.26
C LEU A 22 3.61 5.89 -1.18
N LEU A 23 2.67 6.74 -1.61
CA LEU A 23 2.28 6.78 -3.02
C LEU A 23 3.39 7.37 -3.90
N MET A 24 4.08 8.40 -3.42
CA MET A 24 5.20 9.03 -4.12
C MET A 24 6.40 8.09 -4.26
N SER A 25 6.64 7.18 -3.30
CA SER A 25 7.72 6.19 -3.42
C SER A 25 7.54 5.28 -4.65
N GLN A 26 6.30 4.99 -5.05
CA GLN A 26 6.00 4.25 -6.28
C GLN A 26 6.56 4.94 -7.52
N LEU A 27 6.42 6.27 -7.59
CA LEU A 27 6.92 7.06 -8.70
C LEU A 27 8.44 7.10 -8.72
N ILE A 28 9.08 7.14 -7.55
CA ILE A 28 10.54 7.09 -7.42
C ILE A 28 11.09 5.77 -7.96
N PHE A 29 10.44 4.65 -7.67
CA PHE A 29 10.85 3.35 -8.20
C PHE A 29 10.71 3.27 -9.73
N ILE A 30 9.62 3.78 -10.30
CA ILE A 30 9.44 3.85 -11.76
C ILE A 30 10.52 4.73 -12.39
N LEU A 31 10.79 5.89 -11.80
CA LEU A 31 11.86 6.79 -12.23
C LEU A 31 13.23 6.11 -12.18
N LEU A 32 13.48 5.31 -11.15
CA LEU A 32 14.73 4.55 -11.01
C LEU A 32 14.90 3.51 -12.12
N ILE A 33 13.84 2.78 -12.49
CA ILE A 33 13.89 1.88 -13.66
C ILE A 33 14.11 2.68 -14.95
N PHE A 34 13.41 3.80 -15.11
CA PHE A 34 13.54 4.67 -16.29
C PHE A 34 14.98 5.16 -16.51
N LEU A 35 15.66 5.57 -15.44
CA LEU A 35 17.03 6.08 -15.53
C LEU A 35 18.09 4.98 -15.74
N THR A 36 17.88 3.79 -15.18
CA THR A 36 18.90 2.72 -15.16
C THR A 36 18.70 1.65 -16.24
N ARG A 37 17.45 1.41 -16.65
CA ARG A 37 17.03 0.37 -17.60
C ARG A 37 15.98 0.92 -18.59
N PRO A 38 16.27 2.01 -19.34
CA PRO A 38 15.30 2.63 -20.24
C PRO A 38 14.80 1.68 -21.35
N GLN A 39 15.62 0.70 -21.74
CA GLN A 39 15.27 -0.34 -22.73
C GLN A 39 14.07 -1.21 -22.33
N LEU A 40 13.71 -1.29 -21.04
CA LEU A 40 12.50 -2.03 -20.62
C LEU A 40 11.20 -1.31 -20.98
N PHE A 41 11.27 -0.02 -21.35
CA PHE A 41 10.11 0.75 -21.80
C PHE A 41 9.84 0.61 -23.31
N THR A 42 10.77 0.03 -24.08
CA THR A 42 10.52 -0.34 -25.47
C THR A 42 9.86 -1.71 -25.50
N LEU A 43 8.54 -1.73 -25.42
CA LEU A 43 7.74 -2.95 -25.35
C LEU A 43 7.85 -3.77 -26.64
N ASP A 44 8.41 -4.96 -26.52
CA ASP A 44 8.46 -5.94 -27.60
C ASP A 44 7.40 -7.02 -27.37
N PHE A 45 6.25 -6.86 -28.01
CA PHE A 45 5.13 -7.79 -27.92
C PHE A 45 5.38 -9.11 -28.65
N SER A 46 6.49 -9.26 -29.38
CA SER A 46 6.87 -10.55 -29.97
C SER A 46 7.40 -11.53 -28.92
N GLN A 47 7.87 -11.04 -27.76
CA GLN A 47 8.37 -11.87 -26.69
C GLN A 47 7.25 -12.49 -25.87
N HIS A 48 7.46 -13.73 -25.42
CA HIS A 48 6.51 -14.44 -24.59
C HIS A 48 6.36 -13.76 -23.22
N PHE A 49 5.15 -13.71 -22.67
CA PHE A 49 4.87 -13.02 -21.40
C PHE A 49 5.79 -13.47 -20.26
N PHE A 50 6.10 -14.76 -20.18
CA PHE A 50 6.93 -15.34 -19.13
C PHE A 50 8.44 -15.35 -19.44
N GLY A 51 8.85 -14.93 -20.64
CA GLY A 51 10.25 -14.95 -21.07
C GLY A 51 10.97 -16.26 -20.76
N ASN A 52 12.24 -16.16 -20.36
CA ASN A 52 13.09 -17.31 -20.01
C ASN A 52 13.06 -17.66 -18.50
N SER A 53 12.32 -16.91 -17.68
CA SER A 53 12.36 -16.99 -16.21
C SER A 53 10.97 -17.23 -15.61
N MET A 54 10.21 -18.14 -16.23
CA MET A 54 8.82 -18.44 -15.88
C MET A 54 8.63 -18.77 -14.39
N ALA A 55 9.50 -19.61 -13.81
CA ALA A 55 9.38 -20.02 -12.41
C ALA A 55 9.53 -18.83 -11.46
N GLN A 56 10.48 -17.94 -11.73
CA GLN A 56 10.73 -16.74 -10.93
C GLN A 56 9.56 -15.75 -11.06
N ILE A 57 9.10 -15.51 -12.29
CA ILE A 57 7.96 -14.61 -12.55
C ILE A 57 6.71 -15.10 -11.81
N LEU A 58 6.41 -16.40 -11.87
CA LEU A 58 5.26 -16.97 -11.15
C LEU A 58 5.43 -16.87 -9.63
N GLY A 59 6.63 -17.11 -9.10
CA GLY A 59 6.92 -16.98 -7.68
C GLY A 59 6.70 -15.54 -7.18
N PHE A 60 7.26 -14.55 -7.88
CA PHE A 60 7.07 -13.15 -7.55
C PHE A 60 5.63 -12.69 -7.76
N ALA A 61 4.93 -13.19 -8.79
CA ALA A 61 3.52 -12.91 -9.02
C ALA A 61 2.65 -13.34 -7.84
N LEU A 62 2.83 -14.58 -7.39
CA LEU A 62 2.11 -15.13 -6.24
C LEU A 62 2.40 -14.31 -4.97
N ALA A 63 3.67 -13.96 -4.75
CA ALA A 63 4.07 -13.13 -3.61
C ALA A 63 3.45 -11.73 -3.66
N ALA A 64 3.49 -11.06 -4.81
CA ALA A 64 2.93 -9.73 -5.03
C ALA A 64 1.41 -9.67 -4.78
N ILE A 65 0.67 -10.64 -5.33
CA ILE A 65 -0.77 -10.75 -5.11
C ILE A 65 -1.06 -11.01 -3.63
N THR A 66 -0.29 -11.89 -3.00
CA THR A 66 -0.47 -12.26 -1.59
C THR A 66 -0.27 -11.06 -0.67
N VAL A 67 0.80 -10.27 -0.84
CA VAL A 67 1.05 -9.09 0.01
C VAL A 67 -0.06 -8.04 -0.15
N VAL A 68 -0.59 -7.87 -1.36
CA VAL A 68 -1.72 -6.94 -1.60
C VAL A 68 -2.99 -7.45 -0.93
N ILE A 69 -3.32 -8.74 -1.02
CA ILE A 69 -4.46 -9.31 -0.29
C ILE A 69 -4.29 -9.14 1.23
N LEU A 70 -3.10 -9.45 1.74
CA LEU A 70 -2.78 -9.29 3.16
C LEU A 70 -2.90 -7.83 3.60
N SER A 71 -2.57 -6.85 2.76
CA SER A 71 -2.73 -5.43 3.09
C SER A 71 -4.14 -5.08 3.57
N PHE A 72 -5.17 -5.62 2.91
CA PHE A 72 -6.58 -5.42 3.29
C PHE A 72 -6.93 -6.14 4.58
N ALA A 73 -6.45 -7.38 4.75
CA ALA A 73 -6.68 -8.15 5.97
C ALA A 73 -6.05 -7.48 7.20
N PHE A 74 -4.80 -7.03 7.10
CA PHE A 74 -4.13 -6.29 8.16
C PHE A 74 -4.81 -4.96 8.43
N ARG A 75 -5.14 -4.18 7.38
CA ARG A 75 -5.86 -2.91 7.54
C ARG A 75 -7.15 -3.07 8.34
N LYS A 76 -7.95 -4.08 7.99
CA LYS A 76 -9.20 -4.40 8.70
C LYS A 76 -8.94 -4.76 10.15
N LYS A 77 -8.01 -5.70 10.42
CA LYS A 77 -7.69 -6.15 11.78
C LYS A 77 -7.19 -5.03 12.69
N PHE A 78 -6.33 -4.14 12.17
CA PHE A 78 -5.83 -2.99 12.93
C PHE A 78 -6.94 -1.99 13.24
N ASN A 79 -7.86 -1.73 12.30
CA ASN A 79 -8.98 -0.83 12.55
C ASN A 79 -9.96 -1.40 13.58
N GLU A 80 -10.28 -2.70 13.51
CA GLU A 80 -11.12 -3.38 14.51
C GLU A 80 -10.49 -3.29 15.90
N ARG A 81 -9.19 -3.56 16.00
CA ARG A 81 -8.43 -3.45 17.24
C ARG A 81 -8.37 -2.00 17.76
N ALA A 82 -8.23 -1.02 16.87
CA ALA A 82 -8.24 0.40 17.22
C ALA A 82 -9.55 0.82 17.91
N VAL A 83 -10.68 0.30 17.43
CA VAL A 83 -12.00 0.53 18.03
C VAL A 83 -12.15 -0.19 19.36
N GLN A 84 -11.70 -1.44 19.46
CA GLN A 84 -11.76 -2.21 20.71
C GLN A 84 -10.91 -1.58 21.82
N GLU A 85 -9.68 -1.17 21.50
CA GLU A 85 -8.74 -0.58 22.46
C GLU A 85 -8.90 0.94 22.61
N GLN A 86 -9.81 1.56 21.86
CA GLN A 86 -10.01 3.01 21.83
C GLN A 86 -8.70 3.78 21.58
N ASN A 87 -7.90 3.26 20.65
CA ASN A 87 -6.56 3.73 20.36
C ASN A 87 -6.43 4.15 18.88
N PRO A 88 -6.59 5.45 18.56
CA PRO A 88 -6.50 5.93 17.18
C PRO A 88 -5.11 5.75 16.56
N ALA A 89 -4.04 5.56 17.36
CA ALA A 89 -2.72 5.29 16.81
C ALA A 89 -2.66 3.96 16.04
N LEU A 90 -3.49 2.97 16.42
CA LEU A 90 -3.58 1.70 15.69
C LEU A 90 -4.17 1.87 14.28
N VAL A 91 -5.04 2.87 14.06
CA VAL A 91 -5.54 3.23 12.72
C VAL A 91 -4.39 3.75 11.85
N GLN A 92 -3.50 4.56 12.41
CA GLN A 92 -2.32 5.04 11.68
C GLN A 92 -1.35 3.90 11.37
N SER A 93 -1.02 3.06 12.35
CA SER A 93 -0.15 1.89 12.14
C SER A 93 -0.70 0.93 11.09
N GLY A 94 -2.01 0.66 11.13
CA GLY A 94 -2.67 -0.18 10.13
C GLY A 94 -2.61 0.40 8.72
N LEU A 95 -2.64 1.73 8.57
CA LEU A 95 -2.47 2.38 7.27
C LEU A 95 -1.06 2.19 6.73
N ILE A 96 -0.06 2.47 7.56
CA ILE A 96 1.36 2.35 7.18
C ILE A 96 1.66 0.93 6.74
N ILE A 97 1.26 -0.07 7.53
CA ILE A 97 1.49 -1.49 7.23
C ILE A 97 0.79 -1.89 5.91
N ALA A 98 -0.46 -1.47 5.72
CA ALA A 98 -1.20 -1.80 4.51
C ALA A 98 -0.54 -1.19 3.26
N CYS A 99 -0.17 0.09 3.30
CA CYS A 99 0.53 0.74 2.21
C CYS A 99 1.92 0.13 1.96
N ALA A 100 2.68 -0.22 2.99
CA ALA A 100 3.97 -0.89 2.85
C ALA A 100 3.84 -2.29 2.19
N LEU A 101 2.77 -3.04 2.49
CA LEU A 101 2.48 -4.31 1.83
C LEU A 101 2.11 -4.11 0.35
N CYS A 102 1.38 -3.05 0.01
CA CYS A 102 1.14 -2.68 -1.39
C CYS A 102 2.44 -2.27 -2.11
N GLU A 103 3.30 -1.51 -1.43
CA GLU A 103 4.62 -1.13 -1.94
C GLU A 103 5.53 -2.35 -2.18
N ALA A 104 5.44 -3.39 -1.34
CA ALA A 104 6.17 -4.64 -1.55
C ALA A 104 5.84 -5.30 -2.90
N SER A 105 4.60 -5.20 -3.40
CA SER A 105 4.25 -5.65 -4.76
C SER A 105 5.08 -4.94 -5.82
N SER A 106 5.24 -3.62 -5.70
CA SER A 106 6.03 -2.83 -6.64
C SER A 106 7.52 -3.14 -6.52
N LEU A 107 8.03 -3.42 -5.31
CA LEU A 107 9.41 -3.88 -5.11
C LEU A 107 9.66 -5.25 -5.75
N PHE A 108 8.68 -6.15 -5.78
CA PHE A 108 8.78 -7.38 -6.55
C PHE A 108 8.83 -7.12 -8.06
N GLY A 109 8.05 -6.15 -8.56
CA GLY A 109 8.16 -5.69 -9.94
C GLY A 109 9.52 -5.09 -10.26
N LEU A 110 10.06 -4.29 -9.34
CA LEU A 110 11.41 -3.73 -9.43
C LEU A 110 12.46 -4.85 -9.50
N ALA A 111 12.38 -5.84 -8.61
CA ALA A 111 13.28 -6.98 -8.62
C ALA A 111 13.21 -7.77 -9.93
N LEU A 112 12.00 -7.98 -10.47
CA LEU A 112 11.80 -8.62 -11.77
C LEU A 112 12.43 -7.82 -12.92
N ALA A 113 12.29 -6.50 -12.91
CA ALA A 113 12.90 -5.62 -13.91
C ALA A 113 14.44 -5.69 -13.86
N PHE A 114 15.04 -5.63 -12.67
CA PHE A 114 16.49 -5.57 -12.54
C PHE A 114 17.20 -6.91 -12.65
N ALA A 115 16.63 -7.97 -12.09
CA ALA A 115 17.28 -9.27 -12.00
C ALA A 115 16.97 -10.20 -13.18
N PHE A 116 15.84 -9.99 -13.86
CA PHE A 116 15.35 -10.90 -14.91
C PHE A 116 14.99 -10.17 -16.22
N ASP A 117 15.32 -8.87 -16.33
CA ASP A 117 15.00 -8.02 -17.49
C ASP A 117 13.51 -8.13 -17.91
N TYR A 118 12.63 -8.25 -16.93
CA TYR A 118 11.21 -8.50 -17.16
C TYR A 118 10.47 -7.23 -17.64
N GLN A 119 10.14 -7.16 -18.93
CA GLN A 119 9.49 -5.98 -19.54
C GLN A 119 8.11 -5.64 -18.97
N TYR A 120 7.37 -6.64 -18.46
CA TYR A 120 6.01 -6.44 -17.94
C TYR A 120 5.97 -6.06 -16.45
N PHE A 121 7.07 -5.49 -15.92
CA PHE A 121 7.17 -5.08 -14.52
C PHE A 121 6.08 -4.09 -14.11
N PHE A 122 5.58 -3.27 -15.04
CA PHE A 122 4.59 -2.23 -14.81
C PHE A 122 3.26 -2.76 -14.24
N PHE A 123 2.90 -4.02 -14.48
CA PHE A 123 1.70 -4.61 -13.87
C PHE A 123 1.80 -4.67 -12.35
N TRP A 124 2.98 -4.97 -11.81
CA TRP A 124 3.20 -5.06 -10.37
C TRP A 124 3.18 -3.69 -9.70
N PHE A 125 3.63 -2.66 -10.42
CA PHE A 125 3.50 -1.25 -10.02
C PHE A 125 2.05 -0.80 -10.04
N ALA A 126 1.31 -1.10 -11.12
CA ALA A 126 -0.11 -0.76 -11.22
C ALA A 126 -0.91 -1.42 -10.08
N LEU A 127 -0.59 -2.67 -9.74
CA LEU A 127 -1.20 -3.38 -8.63
C LEU A 127 -0.89 -2.71 -7.28
N GLY A 128 0.38 -2.38 -7.01
CA GLY A 128 0.81 -1.70 -5.79
C GLY A 128 0.18 -0.30 -5.63
N ILE A 129 0.22 0.52 -6.69
CA ILE A 129 -0.39 1.85 -6.73
C ILE A 129 -1.90 1.76 -6.48
N THR A 130 -2.59 0.87 -7.19
CA THR A 130 -4.04 0.67 -7.00
C THR A 130 -4.35 0.26 -5.57
N GLY A 131 -3.56 -0.64 -4.98
CA GLY A 131 -3.67 -1.02 -3.58
C GLY A 131 -3.54 0.18 -2.63
N ILE A 132 -2.52 1.02 -2.82
CA ILE A 132 -2.32 2.24 -2.01
C ILE A 132 -3.52 3.19 -2.17
N LEU A 133 -4.01 3.41 -3.39
CA LEU A 133 -5.18 4.26 -3.64
C LEU A 133 -6.42 3.77 -2.90
N LEU A 134 -6.65 2.45 -2.87
CA LEU A 134 -7.78 1.84 -2.15
C LEU A 134 -7.64 1.95 -0.63
N HIS A 135 -6.43 2.14 -0.10
CA HIS A 135 -6.17 2.38 1.32
C HIS A 135 -6.26 3.85 1.73
N PHE A 136 -6.88 4.71 0.92
CA PHE A 136 -7.04 6.13 1.22
C PHE A 136 -7.53 6.37 2.67
N PRO A 137 -6.84 7.24 3.44
CA PRO A 137 -7.15 7.44 4.85
C PRO A 137 -8.53 8.07 5.03
N ARG A 138 -9.37 7.47 5.89
CA ARG A 138 -10.71 7.95 6.22
C ARG A 138 -10.78 8.45 7.66
N LYS A 139 -11.38 9.61 7.84
CA LYS A 139 -11.54 10.26 9.16
C LYS A 139 -12.45 9.46 10.08
N ASP A 140 -13.46 8.79 9.52
CA ASP A 140 -14.44 7.99 10.27
C ASP A 140 -13.78 6.90 11.12
N ALA A 141 -12.70 6.29 10.64
CA ALA A 141 -11.95 5.27 11.38
C ALA A 141 -11.28 5.85 12.63
N LEU A 142 -10.78 7.09 12.57
CA LEU A 142 -10.20 7.79 13.72
C LEU A 142 -11.28 8.20 14.73
N LEU A 143 -12.44 8.65 14.25
CA LEU A 143 -13.57 9.02 15.10
C LEU A 143 -14.11 7.79 15.85
N ALA A 144 -14.29 6.66 15.15
CA ALA A 144 -14.74 5.41 15.74
C ALA A 144 -13.76 4.88 16.81
N ALA A 145 -12.45 5.03 16.57
CA ALA A 145 -11.41 4.62 17.51
C ALA A 145 -11.18 5.61 18.68
N SER A 146 -11.75 6.81 18.61
CA SER A 146 -11.62 7.84 19.66
C SER A 146 -12.89 8.01 20.51
N TYR A 147 -13.99 7.36 20.13
CA TYR A 147 -15.27 7.50 20.81
C TYR A 147 -15.29 6.69 22.11
N LYS A 148 -15.05 7.36 23.25
CA LYS A 148 -15.30 6.78 24.57
C LYS A 148 -16.76 6.33 24.65
N LYS A 149 -17.01 5.02 24.68
CA LYS A 149 -18.28 4.46 25.13
C LYS A 149 -18.51 4.99 26.54
N HIS A 150 -19.45 5.92 26.73
CA HIS A 150 -19.92 6.25 28.06
C HIS A 150 -20.43 4.94 28.65
N SER A 151 -19.71 4.41 29.63
CA SER A 151 -20.25 3.39 30.51
C SER A 151 -21.54 3.99 31.07
N ALA A 152 -22.67 3.39 30.75
CA ALA A 152 -23.84 3.55 31.59
C ALA A 152 -23.37 3.23 33.00
N VAL A 153 -23.33 4.27 33.83
CA VAL A 153 -23.24 4.15 35.27
C VAL A 153 -24.62 3.64 35.66
N ASP A 154 -24.74 2.33 35.80
CA ASP A 154 -25.79 1.67 36.58
C ASP A 154 -25.18 1.24 37.92
#